data_AF-A0A968DD23-F1
#
_entry.id   AF-A0A968DD23-F1
#
_cell.length_a   1.000
_cell.length_b   1.000
_cell.length_c   1.000
_cell.angle_alpha   90.00
_cell.angle_beta   90.00
_cell.angle_gamma   90.00
#
_symmetry.space_group_name_H-M   'P 1'
#
loop_
_entity.id
_entity.type
_entity.pdbx_description
1 polymer ?
#
loop_
_entity_poly.entity_id
_entity_poly.type
_entity_poly.pdbx_seq_one_letter_code
_entity_poly.pdbx_strand_id
1 'polypeptide(L)'
;YPALELHGRDVYIREGCYNCHSQMVRPFRAETERYGNYSLAGESVYDHPFQFGSKRTGPDLARVGGRYSDEWHRVHLLNPRDLVPESNMPAYPWLAERGIDAAEVVTKLERLALIGVPYTDEDIAGVAAAVEDQSELDALIAYLQGLGTAVGQRR
;
A
#
# COMPACT_ATOMS: atom_id res chain seq x y z
N TYR A 1 9.17 -4.90 -0.14
CA TYR A 1 8.47 -4.05 0.84
C TYR A 1 9.13 -4.28 2.18
N PRO A 2 9.49 -3.26 2.96
CA PRO A 2 9.78 -3.40 4.38
C PRO A 2 8.64 -4.13 5.12
N ALA A 3 8.94 -4.73 6.28
CA ALA A 3 7.98 -5.56 7.03
C ALA A 3 6.63 -4.88 7.28
N LEU A 4 6.65 -3.61 7.71
CA LEU A 4 5.44 -2.83 7.98
C LEU A 4 4.62 -2.58 6.70
N GLU A 5 5.27 -2.19 5.60
CA GLU A 5 4.61 -2.00 4.31
C GLU A 5 4.03 -3.31 3.76
N LEU A 6 4.71 -4.44 3.96
CA LEU A 6 4.20 -5.73 3.53
C LEU A 6 2.91 -6.08 4.28
N HIS A 7 2.88 -5.89 5.60
CA HIS A 7 1.66 -6.11 6.36
C HIS A 7 0.55 -5.15 5.92
N GLY A 8 0.87 -3.89 5.67
CA GLY A 8 -0.08 -2.89 5.15
C GLY A 8 -0.67 -3.27 3.79
N ARG A 9 0.14 -3.87 2.92
CA ARG A 9 -0.32 -4.42 1.65
C ARG A 9 -1.31 -5.57 1.85
N ASP A 10 -1.07 -6.43 2.83
CA ASP A 10 -2.01 -7.50 3.14
C ASP A 10 -3.31 -6.98 3.74
N VAL A 11 -3.25 -5.91 4.54
CA VAL A 11 -4.44 -5.17 4.99
C VAL A 11 -5.20 -4.58 3.79
N TYR A 12 -4.51 -3.94 2.84
CA TYR A 12 -5.10 -3.42 1.60
C TYR A 12 -5.85 -4.51 0.81
N ILE A 13 -5.27 -5.71 0.74
CA ILE A 13 -5.90 -6.89 0.10
C ILE A 13 -7.09 -7.37 0.92
N ARG A 14 -6.93 -7.55 2.24
CA ARG A 14 -7.97 -8.05 3.15
C ARG A 14 -9.20 -7.14 3.19
N GLU A 15 -9.00 -5.83 3.14
CA GLU A 15 -10.06 -4.81 3.10
C GLU A 15 -10.66 -4.60 1.71
N GLY A 16 -10.15 -5.29 0.69
CA GLY A 16 -10.71 -5.29 -0.66
C GLY A 16 -10.55 -3.96 -1.40
N CYS A 17 -9.56 -3.13 -1.03
CA CYS A 17 -9.34 -1.81 -1.61
C CYS A 17 -9.17 -1.86 -3.14
N TYR A 18 -8.58 -2.96 -3.64
CA TYR A 18 -8.39 -3.23 -5.07
C TYR A 18 -9.69 -3.28 -5.89
N ASN A 19 -10.85 -3.47 -5.25
CA ASN A 19 -12.15 -3.44 -5.94
C ASN A 19 -12.57 -2.02 -6.35
N CYS A 20 -12.00 -1.01 -5.70
CA CYS A 20 -12.30 0.40 -5.96
C CYS A 20 -11.12 1.17 -6.55
N HIS A 21 -9.89 0.76 -6.23
CA HIS A 21 -8.66 1.44 -6.58
C HIS A 21 -7.77 0.55 -7.44
N SER A 22 -7.32 1.08 -8.58
CA SER A 22 -6.30 0.44 -9.38
C SER A 22 -4.91 0.90 -8.97
N GLN A 23 -3.91 0.03 -9.18
CA GLN A 23 -2.51 0.40 -9.16
C GLN A 23 -1.87 0.12 -10.52
N MET A 24 -2.34 0.82 -11.56
CA MET A 24 -1.81 0.68 -12.92
C MET A 24 -2.16 1.90 -13.76
N VAL A 25 -1.24 2.87 -13.83
CA VAL A 25 -1.39 4.06 -14.67
C VAL A 25 -1.11 3.68 -16.13
N ARG A 26 -2.09 3.92 -17.01
CA ARG A 26 -1.98 3.58 -18.44
C ARG A 26 -1.13 4.60 -19.19
N PRO A 27 -0.47 4.22 -20.31
CA PRO A 27 0.41 5.10 -21.09
C PRO A 27 -0.38 6.06 -22.00
N PHE A 28 -1.35 6.78 -21.42
CA PHE A 28 -2.07 7.86 -22.08
C PHE A 28 -1.75 9.18 -21.41
N ARG A 29 -1.57 10.24 -22.20
CA ARG A 29 -1.27 11.59 -21.67
C ARG A 29 -2.21 12.01 -20.54
N ALA A 30 -3.52 11.81 -20.71
CA ALA A 30 -4.50 12.21 -19.71
C ALA A 30 -4.35 11.47 -18.37
N GLU A 31 -3.90 10.22 -18.38
CA GLU A 31 -3.59 9.49 -17.14
C GLU A 31 -2.30 9.98 -16.52
N THR A 32 -1.30 10.26 -17.36
CA THR A 32 -0.02 10.78 -16.89
C THR A 32 -0.15 12.13 -16.19
N GLU A 33 -0.93 13.06 -16.75
CA GLU A 33 -1.20 14.36 -16.13
C GLU A 33 -1.96 14.22 -14.79
N ARG A 34 -2.83 13.22 -14.67
CA ARG A 34 -3.66 13.01 -13.47
C ARG A 34 -2.90 12.28 -12.36
N TYR A 35 -2.25 11.17 -12.71
CA TYR A 35 -1.68 10.21 -11.75
C TYR A 35 -0.15 10.19 -11.77
N GLY A 36 0.53 10.88 -12.68
CA GLY A 36 1.98 10.81 -12.82
C GLY A 36 2.42 9.74 -13.81
N ASN A 37 3.73 9.43 -13.87
CA ASN A 37 4.29 8.54 -14.89
C ASN A 37 3.52 7.21 -15.01
N TYR A 38 3.38 6.69 -16.23
CA TYR A 38 2.72 5.41 -16.47
C TYR A 38 3.44 4.28 -15.73
N SER A 39 2.70 3.22 -15.38
CA SER A 39 3.23 2.08 -14.64
C SER A 39 4.14 1.22 -15.52
N LEU A 40 5.27 0.80 -14.96
CA LEU A 40 6.25 -0.07 -15.58
C LEU A 40 6.13 -1.48 -15.01
N ALA A 41 6.38 -2.50 -15.84
CA ALA A 41 6.31 -3.89 -15.40
C ALA A 41 7.27 -4.22 -14.24
N GLY A 42 8.42 -3.54 -14.17
CA GLY A 42 9.42 -3.70 -13.12
C GLY A 42 8.93 -3.36 -11.71
N GLU A 43 7.87 -2.56 -11.59
CA GLU A 43 7.37 -2.07 -10.30
C GLU A 43 6.58 -3.12 -9.52
N SER A 44 5.98 -4.07 -10.22
CA SER A 44 5.18 -5.14 -9.63
C SER A 44 5.87 -6.49 -9.65
N VAL A 45 7.19 -6.53 -9.86
CA VAL A 45 7.98 -7.78 -9.88
C VAL A 45 7.86 -8.54 -8.55
N TYR A 46 7.71 -7.83 -7.44
CA TYR A 46 7.58 -8.41 -6.10
C TYR A 46 6.13 -8.43 -5.58
N ASP A 47 5.15 -8.11 -6.42
CA ASP A 47 3.75 -8.14 -6.02
C ASP A 47 3.16 -9.54 -6.15
N HIS A 48 3.03 -10.23 -5.01
CA HIS A 48 2.41 -11.54 -4.93
C HIS A 48 1.14 -11.45 -4.06
N PRO A 49 -0.08 -11.43 -4.65
CA PRO A 49 -0.40 -11.30 -6.07
C PRO A 49 -0.36 -9.83 -6.58
N PHE A 50 -0.28 -9.63 -7.89
CA PHE A 50 -0.30 -8.29 -8.49
C PHE A 50 -1.54 -7.46 -8.05
N GLN A 51 -1.40 -6.14 -7.94
CA GLN A 51 -2.48 -5.22 -7.52
C GLN A 51 -3.00 -4.31 -8.64
N PHE A 52 -2.79 -4.69 -9.90
CA PHE A 52 -3.37 -4.00 -11.05
C PHE A 52 -4.89 -4.09 -10.95
N GLY A 53 -5.56 -2.96 -10.71
CA GLY A 53 -7.01 -2.96 -10.54
C GLY A 53 -7.72 -3.16 -11.87
N SER A 54 -8.96 -3.65 -11.78
CA SER A 54 -9.87 -3.83 -12.92
C SER A 54 -11.00 -2.79 -12.95
N LYS A 55 -11.11 -1.96 -11.91
CA LYS A 55 -12.12 -0.92 -11.74
C LYS A 55 -11.52 0.30 -11.04
N ARG A 56 -12.11 1.47 -11.30
CA ARG A 56 -11.83 2.75 -10.62
C ARG A 56 -13.14 3.35 -10.11
N THR A 57 -13.58 2.91 -8.94
CA THR A 57 -14.61 3.62 -8.16
C THR A 57 -13.98 4.84 -7.49
N GLY A 58 -12.78 4.64 -6.92
CA GLY A 58 -11.89 5.71 -6.49
C GLY A 58 -10.71 5.91 -7.47
N PRO A 59 -9.82 6.88 -7.18
CA PRO A 59 -8.65 7.17 -8.02
C PRO A 59 -7.65 6.01 -8.09
N ASP A 60 -6.76 6.05 -9.09
CA ASP A 60 -5.60 5.15 -9.13
C ASP A 60 -4.60 5.51 -8.02
N LEU A 61 -3.98 4.50 -7.40
CA LEU A 61 -3.08 4.64 -6.25
C LEU A 61 -1.61 4.33 -6.58
N ALA A 62 -1.25 3.92 -7.81
CA ALA A 62 0.11 3.48 -8.15
C ALA A 62 1.20 4.56 -7.95
N ARG A 63 0.81 5.79 -7.68
CA ARG A 63 1.67 6.98 -7.55
C ARG A 63 1.27 7.84 -6.36
N VAL A 64 0.58 7.27 -5.37
CA VAL A 64 0.09 8.04 -4.21
C VAL A 64 1.19 8.35 -3.19
N GLY A 65 2.31 7.61 -3.23
CA GLY A 65 3.43 7.83 -2.33
C GLY A 65 3.92 9.28 -2.34
N GLY A 66 3.94 9.90 -1.16
CA GLY A 66 4.34 11.29 -0.95
C GLY A 66 3.37 12.35 -1.47
N ARG A 67 2.19 11.98 -2.03
CA ARG A 67 1.19 12.97 -2.47
C ARG A 67 0.39 13.59 -1.33
N TYR A 68 0.17 12.81 -0.28
CA TYR A 68 -0.56 13.21 0.92
C TYR A 68 0.27 12.88 2.15
N SER A 69 0.05 13.62 3.24
CA SER A 69 0.71 13.32 4.51
C SER A 69 0.10 12.08 5.16
N ASP A 70 0.86 11.45 6.06
CA ASP A 70 0.36 10.31 6.85
C ASP A 70 -0.89 10.68 7.65
N GLU A 71 -0.94 11.91 8.18
CA GLU A 71 -2.11 12.42 8.88
C GLU A 71 -3.33 12.55 7.96
N TRP A 72 -3.14 13.00 6.71
CA TRP A 72 -4.23 13.02 5.73
C TRP A 72 -4.75 11.61 5.48
N HIS A 73 -3.85 10.64 5.29
CA HIS A 73 -4.25 9.25 5.11
C HIS A 73 -4.97 8.69 6.34
N ARG A 74 -4.50 9.01 7.55
CA ARG A 74 -5.13 8.59 8.81
C ARG A 74 -6.56 9.10 8.90
N VAL A 75 -6.76 10.41 8.78
CA VAL A 75 -8.10 11.01 8.84
C VAL A 75 -8.99 10.47 7.71
N HIS A 76 -8.47 10.38 6.48
CA HIS A 76 -9.23 9.86 5.35
C HIS A 76 -9.66 8.39 5.54
N LEU A 77 -8.79 7.53 6.08
CA LEU A 77 -9.13 6.12 6.31
C LEU A 77 -10.08 5.93 7.48
N LEU A 78 -9.95 6.74 8.54
CA LEU A 78 -10.88 6.73 9.67
C LEU A 78 -12.29 7.15 9.24
N ASN A 79 -12.40 8.20 8.42
CA ASN A 79 -13.66 8.61 7.81
C ASN A 79 -13.41 9.48 6.56
N PRO A 80 -13.57 8.91 5.35
CA PRO A 80 -13.27 9.63 4.10
C PRO A 80 -14.06 10.93 3.93
N ARG A 81 -15.26 10.99 4.53
CA ARG A 81 -16.21 12.11 4.39
C ARG A 81 -15.78 13.36 5.18
N ASP A 82 -14.84 13.22 6.11
CA ASP A 82 -14.34 14.36 6.87
C ASP A 82 -13.38 15.24 6.03
N LEU A 83 -12.76 14.66 5.00
CA LEU A 83 -11.88 15.38 4.07
C LEU A 83 -12.48 15.54 2.68
N VAL A 84 -13.28 14.58 2.25
CA VAL A 84 -13.95 14.56 0.94
C VAL A 84 -15.44 14.25 1.17
N PRO A 85 -16.30 15.25 1.41
CA PRO A 85 -17.69 15.06 1.81
C PRO A 85 -18.52 14.17 0.88
N GLU A 86 -18.22 14.20 -0.41
CA GLU A 86 -18.86 13.40 -1.46
C GLU A 86 -18.29 11.98 -1.61
N SER A 87 -17.30 11.60 -0.78
CA SER A 87 -16.65 10.30 -0.87
C SER A 87 -17.64 9.16 -0.66
N ASN A 88 -17.58 8.18 -1.58
CA ASN A 88 -18.29 6.92 -1.47
C ASN A 88 -17.45 5.81 -0.83
N MET A 89 -16.20 6.09 -0.46
CA MET A 89 -15.32 5.13 0.20
C MET A 89 -15.86 4.75 1.59
N PRO A 90 -15.79 3.47 2.00
CA PRO A 90 -16.09 3.06 3.36
C PRO A 90 -15.11 3.66 4.38
N ALA A 91 -15.56 3.81 5.62
CA ALA A 91 -14.69 4.14 6.76
C ALA A 91 -14.05 2.86 7.32
N TYR A 92 -12.78 2.94 7.74
CA TYR A 92 -12.00 1.82 8.28
C TYR A 92 -11.45 2.10 9.70
N PRO A 93 -12.26 2.57 10.67
CA PRO A 93 -11.76 2.98 11.98
C PRO A 93 -11.13 1.84 12.79
N TRP A 94 -11.57 0.60 12.58
CA TRP A 94 -11.06 -0.57 13.29
C TRP A 94 -9.57 -0.85 13.05
N LEU A 95 -8.99 -0.33 11.96
CA LEU A 95 -7.56 -0.50 11.67
C LEU A 95 -6.67 0.25 12.69
N ALA A 96 -7.19 1.30 13.32
CA ALA A 96 -6.48 2.03 14.37
C ALA A 96 -6.39 1.25 15.69
N GLU A 97 -7.29 0.28 15.90
CA GLU A 97 -7.42 -0.47 17.16
C GLU A 97 -6.74 -1.84 17.10
N ARG A 98 -6.33 -2.29 15.91
CA ARG A 98 -5.72 -3.61 15.70
C ARG A 98 -4.20 -3.50 15.62
N GLY A 99 -3.53 -4.21 16.49
CA GLY A 99 -2.08 -4.43 16.41
C GLY A 99 -1.70 -5.46 15.37
N ILE A 100 -0.40 -5.65 15.19
CA ILE A 100 0.19 -6.54 14.17
C ILE A 100 0.85 -7.74 14.84
N ASP A 101 0.55 -8.96 14.36
CA ASP A 101 1.26 -10.17 14.80
C ASP A 101 2.60 -10.31 14.06
N ALA A 102 3.70 -10.06 14.76
CA ALA A 102 5.04 -10.18 14.21
C ALA A 102 5.36 -11.59 13.67
N ALA A 103 4.84 -12.65 14.29
CA ALA A 103 5.11 -14.03 13.85
C ALA A 103 4.46 -14.32 12.49
N GLU A 104 3.29 -13.74 12.23
CA GLU A 104 2.64 -13.81 10.93
C GLU A 104 3.47 -13.09 9.86
N VAL A 105 3.99 -11.90 10.18
CA VAL A 105 4.82 -11.11 9.25
C VAL A 105 6.14 -11.83 8.94
N VAL A 106 6.83 -12.38 9.94
CA VAL A 106 8.03 -13.21 9.75
C VAL A 106 7.75 -14.36 8.77
N THR A 107 6.68 -15.12 9.02
CA THR A 107 6.29 -16.24 8.17
C THR A 107 6.10 -15.79 6.73
N LYS A 108 5.46 -14.64 6.50
CA LYS A 108 5.22 -14.10 5.15
C LYS A 108 6.52 -13.71 4.44
N LEU A 109 7.45 -13.04 5.13
CA LEU A 109 8.74 -12.67 4.55
C LEU A 109 9.50 -13.92 4.11
N GLU A 110 9.54 -14.97 4.95
CA GLU A 110 10.17 -16.26 4.60
C GLU A 110 9.53 -16.91 3.38
N ARG A 111 8.18 -16.91 3.28
CA ARG A 111 7.48 -17.47 2.11
C ARG A 111 7.72 -16.67 0.84
N LEU A 112 7.79 -15.35 0.93
CA LEU A 112 8.11 -14.49 -0.20
C LEU A 112 9.56 -14.66 -0.64
N ALA A 113 10.48 -14.85 0.31
CA ALA A 113 11.88 -15.17 0.03
C ALA A 113 12.00 -16.48 -0.78
N LEU A 114 11.24 -17.51 -0.40
CA LEU A 114 11.21 -18.79 -1.10
C LEU A 114 10.78 -18.66 -2.58
N ILE A 115 9.94 -17.69 -2.93
CA ILE A 115 9.46 -17.47 -4.30
C ILE A 115 10.23 -16.39 -5.06
N GLY A 116 11.36 -15.91 -4.51
CA GLY A 116 12.32 -15.05 -5.22
C GLY A 116 12.25 -13.56 -4.87
N VAL A 117 11.48 -13.16 -3.86
CA VAL A 117 11.59 -11.79 -3.30
C VAL A 117 12.88 -11.71 -2.48
N PRO A 118 13.78 -10.74 -2.70
CA PRO A 118 15.13 -10.76 -2.14
C PRO A 118 15.17 -10.26 -0.68
N TYR A 119 14.41 -10.88 0.22
CA TYR A 119 14.53 -10.62 1.66
C TYR A 119 15.79 -11.27 2.21
N THR A 120 16.45 -10.54 3.10
CA THR A 120 17.63 -11.00 3.84
C THR A 120 17.25 -11.54 5.22
N ASP A 121 18.14 -12.29 5.86
CA ASP A 121 17.95 -12.73 7.25
C ASP A 121 17.83 -11.53 8.21
N GLU A 122 18.46 -10.39 7.89
CA GLU A 122 18.35 -9.14 8.65
C GLU A 122 16.95 -8.54 8.54
N ASP A 123 16.34 -8.54 7.35
CA ASP A 123 14.96 -8.09 7.16
C ASP A 123 13.98 -8.90 8.04
N ILE A 124 14.19 -10.21 8.12
CA ILE A 124 13.36 -11.13 8.91
C ILE A 124 13.58 -10.92 10.41
N ALA A 125 14.84 -10.80 10.85
CA ALA A 125 15.18 -10.56 12.25
C ALA A 125 14.65 -9.20 12.76
N GLY A 126 14.56 -8.20 11.88
CA GLY A 126 14.07 -6.87 12.21
C GLY A 126 12.54 -6.74 12.33
N VAL A 127 11.76 -7.77 11.96
CA VAL A 127 10.30 -7.68 11.90
C VAL A 127 9.67 -7.27 13.23
N ALA A 128 10.08 -7.88 14.34
CA ALA A 128 9.47 -7.63 15.65
C ALA A 128 9.56 -6.14 16.04
N ALA A 129 10.74 -5.53 15.85
CA ALA A 129 10.94 -4.11 16.12
C ALA A 129 10.20 -3.21 15.12
N ALA A 130 10.09 -3.64 13.85
CA ALA A 130 9.45 -2.85 12.80
C ALA A 130 7.92 -2.73 12.96
N VAL A 131 7.28 -3.67 13.66
CA VAL A 131 5.82 -3.69 13.85
C VAL A 131 5.39 -3.47 15.30
N GLU A 132 6.34 -3.33 16.23
CA GLU A 132 6.07 -3.03 17.62
C GLU A 132 5.31 -1.70 17.76
N ASP A 133 4.24 -1.72 18.54
CA ASP A 133 3.32 -0.59 18.75
C ASP A 133 2.71 0.02 17.48
N GLN A 134 2.82 -0.65 16.33
CA GLN A 134 2.17 -0.24 15.09
C GLN A 134 0.77 -0.84 15.00
N SER A 135 -0.17 -0.05 14.49
CA SER A 135 -1.51 -0.53 14.16
C SER A 135 -1.60 -0.96 12.69
N GLU A 136 -2.64 -1.73 12.33
CA GLU A 136 -2.94 -2.05 10.93
C GLU A 136 -3.13 -0.79 10.06
N LEU A 137 -3.62 0.30 10.65
CA LEU A 137 -3.75 1.60 9.99
C LEU A 137 -2.38 2.19 9.66
N ASP A 138 -1.43 2.13 10.59
CA ASP A 138 -0.06 2.60 10.38
C ASP A 138 0.62 1.78 9.27
N ALA A 139 0.42 0.46 9.28
CA ALA A 139 0.90 -0.42 8.24
C ALA A 139 0.32 -0.06 6.87
N LEU A 140 -0.99 0.12 6.77
CA LEU A 140 -1.66 0.50 5.52
C LEU A 140 -1.16 1.86 5.01
N ILE A 141 -0.95 2.84 5.90
CA ILE A 141 -0.38 4.13 5.54
C ILE A 141 1.05 3.95 4.99
N ALA A 142 1.90 3.18 5.67
CA ALA A 142 3.25 2.88 5.21
C ALA A 142 3.23 2.27 3.81
N TYR A 143 2.35 1.29 3.55
CA TYR A 143 2.18 0.70 2.23
C TYR A 143 1.80 1.75 1.17
N LEU A 144 0.80 2.59 1.45
CA LEU A 144 0.36 3.64 0.52
C LEU A 144 1.48 4.65 0.23
N GLN A 145 2.27 5.00 1.24
CA GLN A 145 3.41 5.90 1.07
C GLN A 145 4.53 5.30 0.21
N GLY A 146 4.68 3.98 0.20
CA GLY A 146 5.63 3.28 -0.67
C GLY A 146 5.23 3.24 -2.15
N LEU A 147 3.95 3.43 -2.48
CA LEU A 147 3.45 3.23 -3.84
C LEU A 147 4.01 4.23 -4.85
N GLY A 148 4.78 3.71 -5.82
CA GLY A 148 5.32 4.46 -6.94
C GLY A 148 6.59 5.28 -6.62
N THR A 149 7.19 5.09 -5.45
CA THR A 149 8.43 5.79 -5.05
C THR A 149 9.70 5.12 -5.60
N ALA A 150 9.64 3.83 -5.91
CA ALA A 150 10.76 3.06 -6.46
C ALA A 150 11.17 3.51 -7.87
N VAL A 151 10.22 4.03 -8.66
CA VAL A 151 10.52 4.69 -9.93
C VAL A 151 10.63 6.18 -9.64
N GLY A 152 11.87 6.68 -9.58
CA GLY A 152 12.09 8.12 -9.45
C GLY A 152 11.26 8.87 -10.49
N GLN A 153 10.65 9.99 -10.09
CA GLN A 153 9.87 10.86 -10.98
C GLN A 153 10.79 11.53 -12.02
N ARG A 154 11.40 10.74 -12.92
CA ARG A 154 12.07 11.26 -14.09
C ARG A 154 10.98 11.66 -15.07
N ARG A 155 10.79 12.98 -15.17
CA ARG A 155 10.09 13.64 -16.29
C ARG A 155 10.72 13.26 -17.62
#